data_AF-A0A941WZ84-F1
#
_entry.id   AF-A0A941WZ84-F1
#
_cell.length_a   1.000
_cell.length_b   1.000
_cell.length_c   1.000
_cell.angle_alpha   90.00
_cell.angle_beta   90.00
_cell.angle_gamma   90.00
#
_symmetry.space_group_name_H-M   'P 1'
#
loop_
_entity.id
_entity.type
_entity.pdbx_description
1 polymer ?
#
loop_
_entity_poly.entity_id
_entity_poly.type
_entity_poly.pdbx_seq_one_letter_code
_entity_poly.pdbx_strand_id
1 'polypeptide(L)'
;MLFDKEGILNIDELVAQRPTFRKIMEDQIVTDDELTNQANLVVNLLKKLEQTLSPGQLSEVENLLAEMSVLYAIHQYKEIQDLKL
;
A
#
# COMPACT_ATOMS: atom_id res chain seq x y z
N MET A 1 -17.38 1.27 -1.23
CA MET A 1 -16.94 2.61 -0.78
C MET A 1 -15.57 2.45 -0.13
N LEU A 2 -14.73 3.51 -0.11
CA LEU A 2 -13.39 3.44 0.48
C LEU A 2 -13.45 3.11 1.99
N PHE A 3 -14.47 3.65 2.67
CA PHE A 3 -14.79 3.35 4.05
C PHE A 3 -16.05 2.48 4.15
N ASP A 4 -16.14 1.65 5.18
CA ASP A 4 -17.38 0.96 5.55
C ASP A 4 -18.36 1.90 6.29
N LYS A 5 -19.47 1.31 6.74
CA LYS A 5 -20.51 2.03 7.50
C LYS A 5 -20.04 2.56 8.86
N GLU A 6 -18.92 2.07 9.38
CA GLU A 6 -18.33 2.47 10.66
C GLU A 6 -17.18 3.48 10.47
N GLY A 7 -16.86 3.85 9.22
CA GLY A 7 -15.78 4.76 8.89
C GLY A 7 -14.42 4.08 8.86
N ILE A 8 -14.37 2.75 8.83
CA ILE A 8 -13.13 1.98 8.74
C ILE A 8 -12.72 1.84 7.28
N LEU A 9 -11.43 2.05 7.00
CA LEU A 9 -10.87 1.91 5.67
C LEU A 9 -10.90 0.44 5.22
N ASN A 10 -11.62 0.12 4.14
CA ASN A 10 -11.77 -1.24 3.61
C ASN A 10 -10.55 -1.73 2.82
N ILE A 11 -9.34 -1.40 3.28
CA ILE A 11 -8.12 -1.75 2.53
C ILE A 11 -7.77 -3.23 2.67
N ASP A 12 -8.03 -3.85 3.82
CA ASP A 12 -7.67 -5.24 4.10
C ASP A 12 -8.38 -6.21 3.16
N GLU A 13 -9.69 -6.00 2.93
CA GLU A 13 -10.45 -6.79 1.98
C GLU A 13 -9.91 -6.61 0.55
N LEU A 14 -9.58 -5.37 0.16
CA LEU A 14 -9.00 -5.10 -1.16
C LEU A 14 -7.62 -5.73 -1.34
N VAL A 15 -6.80 -5.80 -0.29
CA VAL A 15 -5.49 -6.46 -0.28
C VAL A 15 -5.66 -7.97 -0.39
N ALA A 16 -6.53 -8.57 0.44
CA ALA A 16 -6.83 -10.00 0.42
C ALA A 16 -7.38 -10.49 -0.94
N GLN A 17 -7.96 -9.58 -1.73
CA GLN A 17 -8.45 -9.88 -3.08
C GLN A 17 -7.37 -9.77 -4.18
N ARG A 18 -6.19 -9.20 -3.90
CA ARG A 18 -5.15 -9.05 -4.93
C ARG A 18 -4.55 -10.40 -5.32
N PRO A 19 -4.48 -10.74 -6.62
CA PRO A 19 -3.86 -11.99 -7.06
C PRO A 19 -2.40 -12.13 -6.62
N THR A 20 -1.64 -11.03 -6.62
CA THR A 20 -0.24 -11.03 -6.17
C THR A 20 -0.11 -11.38 -4.69
N PHE A 21 -0.96 -10.79 -3.85
CA PHE A 21 -0.99 -11.11 -2.42
C PHE A 21 -1.49 -12.54 -2.17
N ARG A 22 -2.56 -12.96 -2.84
CA ARG A 22 -3.09 -14.34 -2.71
C ARG A 22 -2.04 -15.39 -3.03
N LYS A 23 -1.27 -15.20 -4.09
CA LYS A 23 -0.19 -16.12 -4.49
C LYS A 23 0.87 -16.26 -3.39
N ILE A 24 1.33 -15.14 -2.83
CA ILE A 24 2.29 -15.14 -1.71
C ILE A 24 1.71 -15.84 -0.48
N MET A 25 0.40 -15.70 -0.23
CA MET A 25 -0.24 -16.35 0.91
C MET A 25 -0.39 -17.87 0.78
N GLU A 26 -0.20 -18.45 -0.42
CA GLU A 26 -0.28 -19.91 -0.63
C GLU A 26 0.88 -20.64 0.06
N ASP A 27 2.08 -20.07 0.03
CA ASP A 27 3.30 -20.66 0.63
C ASP A 27 3.93 -19.78 1.73
N GLN A 28 3.43 -18.55 1.91
CA GLN A 28 3.93 -17.54 2.85
C GLN A 28 5.40 -17.16 2.60
N ILE A 29 5.90 -17.38 1.38
CA ILE A 29 7.26 -17.03 0.98
C ILE A 29 7.17 -15.88 -0.02
N VAL A 30 7.91 -14.81 0.23
CA VAL A 30 8.07 -13.72 -0.73
C VAL A 30 9.35 -13.97 -1.51
N THR A 31 9.24 -14.24 -2.80
CA THR A 31 10.40 -14.37 -3.69
C THR A 31 10.88 -13.01 -4.22
N ASP A 32 12.16 -12.93 -4.60
CA ASP A 32 12.72 -11.72 -5.22
C ASP A 32 11.97 -11.32 -6.51
N ASP A 33 11.54 -12.31 -7.29
CA ASP A 33 10.74 -12.09 -8.50
C ASP A 33 9.37 -11.50 -8.17
N GLU A 34 8.68 -12.00 -7.15
CA GLU A 34 7.39 -11.45 -6.71
C GLU A 34 7.53 -10.03 -6.18
N LEU A 35 8.57 -9.77 -5.39
CA LEU A 35 8.87 -8.43 -4.89
C LEU A 35 9.14 -7.46 -6.06
N THR A 36 9.98 -7.86 -7.00
CA THR A 36 10.32 -7.06 -8.19
C THR A 36 9.08 -6.82 -9.06
N ASN A 37 8.26 -7.83 -9.28
CA ASN A 37 7.02 -7.71 -10.05
C ASN A 37 6.01 -6.78 -9.38
N GLN A 38 5.87 -6.86 -8.05
CA GLN A 38 5.01 -5.96 -7.30
C GLN A 38 5.53 -4.51 -7.33
N ALA A 39 6.85 -4.30 -7.22
CA ALA A 39 7.46 -2.98 -7.36
C ALA A 39 7.19 -2.38 -8.76
N ASN A 40 7.39 -3.16 -9.81
CA ASN A 40 7.10 -2.75 -11.18
C ASN A 40 5.62 -2.40 -11.39
N LEU A 41 4.71 -3.20 -10.82
CA LEU A 41 3.27 -2.92 -10.86
C LEU A 41 2.95 -1.56 -10.21
N VAL A 42 3.49 -1.28 -9.02
CA VAL A 42 3.28 -0.01 -8.32
C VAL A 42 3.79 1.16 -9.15
N VAL A 43 5.01 1.08 -9.70
CA VAL A 43 5.57 2.13 -10.56
C VAL A 43 4.70 2.40 -11.79
N ASN A 44 4.20 1.34 -12.43
CA ASN A 44 3.33 1.48 -13.59
C ASN A 44 1.99 2.13 -13.25
N LEU A 45 1.42 1.83 -12.07
CA LEU A 45 0.21 2.49 -11.59
C LEU A 45 0.45 3.98 -11.34
N LEU A 46 1.57 4.34 -10.70
CA LEU A 46 1.92 5.74 -10.45
C LEU A 46 2.07 6.54 -11.76
N LYS A 47 2.81 6.00 -12.74
CA LYS A 47 2.95 6.61 -14.07
C LYS A 47 1.60 6.79 -14.75
N LYS A 48 0.69 5.84 -14.61
CA LYS A 48 -0.67 5.96 -15.15
C LYS A 48 -1.46 7.07 -14.46
N LEU A 49 -1.35 7.22 -13.14
CA LEU A 49 -2.03 8.28 -12.40
C LEU A 49 -1.51 9.66 -12.81
N GLU A 50 -0.19 9.82 -12.93
CA GLU A 50 0.45 11.05 -13.43
C GLU A 50 -0.09 11.48 -14.81
N GLN A 51 -0.36 10.51 -15.70
CA GLN A 51 -0.87 10.78 -17.04
C GLN A 51 -2.38 11.03 -17.11
N THR A 52 -3.15 10.61 -16.11
CA THR A 52 -4.62 10.57 -16.19
C THR A 52 -5.33 11.50 -15.23
N LEU A 53 -4.67 11.90 -14.14
CA LEU A 53 -5.23 12.81 -13.15
C LEU A 53 -4.92 14.27 -13.50
N SER A 54 -5.83 15.17 -13.14
CA SER A 54 -5.51 16.60 -13.13
C SER A 54 -4.45 16.92 -12.08
N PRO A 55 -3.73 18.06 -12.18
CA PRO A 55 -2.71 18.43 -11.19
C PRO A 55 -3.22 18.46 -9.74
N GLY A 56 -4.46 18.92 -9.51
CA GLY A 56 -5.07 18.91 -8.17
C GLY A 56 -5.30 17.51 -7.63
N GLN A 57 -5.86 16.62 -8.46
CA GLN A 57 -6.09 15.22 -8.08
C GLN A 57 -4.77 14.45 -7.86
N LEU A 58 -3.75 14.73 -8.69
CA LEU A 58 -2.42 14.14 -8.51
C LEU A 58 -1.81 14.56 -7.17
N SER A 59 -1.92 15.85 -6.81
CA SER A 59 -1.46 16.35 -5.51
C SER A 59 -2.19 15.71 -4.33
N GLU A 60 -3.49 15.46 -4.43
CA GLU A 60 -4.24 14.71 -3.39
C GLU A 60 -3.71 13.28 -3.22
N VAL A 61 -3.40 12.59 -4.33
CA VAL A 61 -2.81 11.25 -4.31
C VAL A 61 -1.40 11.27 -3.71
N GLU A 62 -0.56 12.24 -4.09
CA GLU A 62 0.79 12.41 -3.55
C GLU A 62 0.76 12.62 -2.03
N ASN A 63 -0.11 13.50 -1.55
CA ASN A 63 -0.28 13.74 -0.12
C ASN A 63 -0.74 12.47 0.61
N LEU A 64 -1.71 11.72 0.06
CA LEU A 64 -2.15 10.46 0.65
C LEU A 64 -1.01 9.43 0.73
N LEU A 65 -0.24 9.25 -0.35
CA LEU A 65 0.88 8.32 -0.38
C LEU A 65 1.98 8.72 0.63
N ALA A 66 2.25 10.01 0.77
CA ALA A 66 3.22 10.53 1.73
C ALA A 66 2.78 10.23 3.17
N GLU A 67 1.55 10.58 3.55
CA GLU A 67 1.03 10.37 4.90
C GLU A 67 0.90 8.88 5.26
N MET A 68 0.50 8.02 4.31
CA MET A 68 0.51 6.57 4.51
C MET A 68 1.93 6.02 4.74
N SER A 69 2.94 6.58 4.04
CA SER A 69 4.33 6.19 4.22
C SER A 69 4.88 6.64 5.57
N VAL A 70 4.51 7.85 6.02
CA VAL A 70 4.83 8.34 7.37
C VAL A 70 4.19 7.43 8.42
N LEU A 71 2.90 7.10 8.28
CA LEU A 71 2.19 6.21 9.20
C LEU A 71 2.86 4.83 9.31
N TYR A 72 3.24 4.24 8.19
CA TYR A 72 3.97 2.98 8.16
C TYR A 72 5.31 3.08 8.90
N ALA A 73 6.10 4.12 8.62
CA ALA A 73 7.40 4.32 9.25
C ALA A 73 7.30 4.52 10.77
N ILE A 74 6.36 5.35 11.24
CA ILE A 74 6.19 5.59 12.68
C ILE A 74 5.67 4.35 13.43
N HIS A 75 4.85 3.52 12.77
CA HIS A 75 4.43 2.23 13.35
C HIS A 75 5.62 1.30 13.57
N GLN A 76 6.49 1.15 12.56
CA GLN A 76 7.71 0.35 12.66
C GLN A 76 8.64 0.86 13.78
N TYR A 77 8.79 2.18 13.90
CA TYR A 77 9.57 2.76 15.01
C TYR A 77 8.94 2.45 16.38
N LYS A 78 7.61 2.52 16.49
CA LYS A 78 6.90 2.20 17.74
C LYS A 78 7.08 0.74 18.13
N GLU A 79 6.94 -0.19 17.18
CA GLU A 79 7.18 -1.63 17.43
C GLU A 79 8.61 -1.89 17.93
N ILE A 80 9.62 -1.26 17.31
CA ILE A 80 11.02 -1.38 17.74
C ILE A 80 11.24 -0.79 19.15
N GLN A 81 10.55 0.30 19.51
CA GLN A 81 10.63 0.88 20.85
C GLN A 81 10.04 -0.06 21.90
N ASP A 82 8.90 -0.68 21.60
CA ASP A 82 8.22 -1.59 22.54
C ASP A 82 8.97 -2.90 22.76
N LEU A 83 9.75 -3.36 21.79
CA LEU A 83 10.65 -4.51 21.95
C LEU A 83 11.89 -4.23 22.81
N LYS A 84 12.21 -2.95 23.07
CA LYS A 84 13.38 -2.52 23.84
C LYS A 84 13.05 -2.18 25.31
N LEU A 85 11.77 -2.21 25.68
CA LEU A 85 11.25 -1.99 27.04
C LEU A 85 10.96 -3.33 27.73
#